data_AF-A0A7W1HZK0-F1
#
_entry.id   AF-A0A7W1HZK0-F1
#
_cell.length_a   1.000
_cell.length_b   1.000
_cell.length_c   1.000
_cell.angle_alpha   90.00
_cell.angle_beta   90.00
_cell.angle_gamma   90.00
#
_symmetry.space_group_name_H-M   'P 1'
#
loop_
_entity.id
_entity.type
_entity.pdbx_description
1 polymer ?
#
loop_
_entity_poly.entity_id
_entity_poly.type
_entity_poly.pdbx_seq_one_letter_code
_entity_poly.pdbx_strand_id
1 'polypeptide(L)' 'MLAFEGRPYNFDHFRTTHLIADAVGTFRLRGVAPGALAPDFELPVTDGTPWRLSEHRDRPVLLHFGSYS' A
#
# COMPACT_ATOMS: atom_id res chain seq x y z
N MET A 1 6.02 12.45 -21.97
CA MET A 1 6.42 12.03 -20.61
C MET A 1 5.43 12.67 -19.65
N LEU A 2 4.40 11.94 -19.21
CA LEU A 2 3.35 12.47 -18.35
C LEU A 2 3.78 12.27 -16.89
N ALA A 3 3.95 13.37 -16.16
CA ALA A 3 4.21 13.35 -14.73
C ALA A 3 2.93 12.89 -14.01
N PHE A 4 3.01 11.78 -13.27
CA PHE A 4 2.00 11.41 -12.30
C PHE A 4 2.19 12.33 -11.09
N GLU A 5 1.39 13.38 -11.02
CA GLU A 5 1.23 14.19 -9.82
C GLU A 5 0.51 13.30 -8.78
N GLY A 6 1.31 12.62 -7.96
CA GLY A 6 0.82 11.82 -6.85
C GLY A 6 0.06 12.74 -5.91
N ARG A 7 -1.26 12.59 -5.83
CA ARG A 7 -2.05 13.26 -4.80
C ARG A 7 -1.48 12.88 -3.43
N PRO A 8 -1.48 13.79 -2.44
CA PRO A 8 -1.07 13.44 -1.08
C PRO A 8 -1.97 12.30 -0.59
N TYR A 9 -1.41 11.09 -0.54
CA TYR A 9 -2.11 9.86 -0.15
C TYR A 9 -2.33 9.81 1.36
N ASN A 10 -1.57 10.61 2.12
CA ASN A 10 -1.68 10.67 3.56
C ASN A 10 -2.75 11.69 3.96
N PHE A 11 -3.87 11.20 4.45
CA PHE A 11 -4.89 12.04 5.08
C PHE A 11 -4.42 12.48 6.46
N ASP A 12 -4.42 13.78 6.73
CA ASP A 12 -4.12 14.29 8.07
C ASP A 12 -5.13 13.80 9.12
N HIS A 13 -6.38 13.53 8.71
CA HIS A 13 -7.44 12.96 9.57
C HIS A 13 -8.29 11.95 8.78
N PHE A 14 -8.28 10.68 9.20
CA PHE A 14 -9.11 9.64 8.62
C PHE A 14 -10.59 9.84 9.03
N ARG A 15 -11.43 10.27 8.08
CA ARG A 15 -12.90 10.30 8.21
C ARG A 15 -13.55 9.14 7.44
N THR A 16 -14.69 8.62 7.89
CA THR A 16 -15.43 7.50 7.26
C THR A 16 -15.73 7.69 5.76
N THR A 17 -15.83 8.94 5.29
CA THR A 17 -15.99 9.29 3.88
C THR A 17 -14.80 8.85 3.00
N HIS A 18 -13.61 8.69 3.58
CA HIS A 18 -12.43 8.21 2.86
C HIS A 18 -12.50 6.71 2.55
N LEU A 19 -13.21 5.90 3.35
CA LEU A 19 -13.39 4.48 3.06
C LEU A 19 -14.11 4.24 1.72
N ILE A 20 -15.09 5.09 1.40
CA ILE A 20 -15.82 5.00 0.13
C ILE A 20 -14.93 5.46 -1.03
N ALA A 21 -14.17 6.54 -0.83
CA ALA A 21 -13.24 7.03 -1.84
C ALA A 21 -12.11 6.04 -2.12
N ASP A 22 -11.57 5.41 -1.08
CA ASP A 22 -10.52 4.40 -1.15
C ASP A 22 -11.04 3.12 -1.80
N ALA A 23 -12.22 2.64 -1.40
CA ALA A 23 -12.85 1.49 -2.07
C ALA A 23 -13.04 1.77 -3.57
N VAL A 24 -13.61 2.92 -3.93
CA VAL A 24 -13.77 3.35 -5.33
C VAL A 24 -12.42 3.47 -6.04
N GLY A 25 -11.40 3.99 -5.36
CA GLY A 25 -10.02 4.07 -5.84
C GLY A 25 -9.43 2.69 -6.11
N THR A 26 -9.51 1.76 -5.17
CA THR A 26 -9.07 0.38 -5.29
C THR A 26 -9.79 -0.33 -6.44
N PHE A 27 -11.11 -0.16 -6.60
CA PHE A 27 -11.85 -0.76 -7.70
C PHE A 27 -11.54 -0.13 -9.06
N ARG A 28 -11.38 1.20 -9.14
CA ARG A 28 -11.06 1.91 -10.40
C ARG A 28 -9.59 1.76 -10.83
N LEU A 29 -8.67 1.64 -9.87
CA LEU A 29 -7.21 1.53 -10.11
C LEU A 29 -6.72 0.08 -10.13
N ARG A 30 -7.61 -0.92 -10.07
CA ARG A 30 -7.28 -2.35 -10.03
C ARG A 30 -6.35 -2.73 -8.87
N GLY A 31 -6.79 -2.46 -7.64
CA GLY A 31 -6.15 -3.02 -6.46
C GLY A 31 -6.03 -4.54 -6.53
N VAL A 32 -5.06 -5.08 -5.80
CA VAL A 32 -4.79 -6.52 -5.75
C VAL A 32 -6.03 -7.24 -5.23
N ALA A 33 -6.61 -8.11 -6.06
CA ALA A 33 -7.78 -8.89 -5.68
C ALA A 33 -7.41 -10.02 -4.70
N PRO A 34 -8.34 -10.46 -3.84
CA PRO A 34 -8.13 -11.66 -3.03
C PRO A 34 -7.76 -12.87 -3.91
N GLY A 35 -6.73 -13.62 -3.49
CA GLY A 35 -6.20 -14.76 -4.23
C GLY A 35 -5.25 -14.41 -5.38
N ALA A 36 -5.17 -13.14 -5.79
CA ALA A 36 -4.14 -12.70 -6.72
C ALA A 36 -2.76 -12.67 -6.03
N LEU A 37 -1.71 -12.96 -6.79
CA LEU A 37 -0.35 -12.81 -6.30
C LEU A 37 -0.09 -11.33 -5.99
N ALA A 38 0.23 -11.03 -4.74
CA ALA A 38 0.63 -9.67 -4.35
C ALA A 38 1.85 -9.22 -5.19
N PRO A 39 1.87 -8.01 -5.77
CA PRO A 39 3.04 -7.44 -6.44
C PRO A 39 4.25 -7.42 -5.51
N ASP A 40 5.43 -7.61 -6.08
CA ASP A 40 6.66 -7.49 -5.29
C ASP A 40 6.93 -6.01 -4.95
N PHE A 41 7.49 -5.78 -3.77
CA PHE A 41 7.90 -4.46 -3.32
C PHE A 41 9.10 -4.59 -2.38
N GLU A 42 9.80 -3.47 -2.21
CA GLU A 42 10.93 -3.35 -1.29
C GLU A 42 10.71 -2.13 -0.39
N LEU A 43 10.93 -2.29 0.90
CA LEU A 43 10.82 -1.22 1.90
C LEU A 43 12.08 -1.20 2.76
N PRO A 44 12.54 -0.01 3.17
CA PRO A 44 13.56 0.08 4.20
C PRO A 44 12.98 -0.33 5.56
N VAL A 45 13.72 -1.13 6.32
CA VAL A 45 13.43 -1.35 7.74
C VAL A 45 14.19 -0.35 8.62
N THR A 46 13.91 -0.34 9.92
CA THR A 46 14.41 0.67 10.86
C THR A 46 15.93 0.71 11.02
N ASP A 47 16.63 -0.38 10.67
CA ASP A 47 18.09 -0.44 10.68
C ASP A 47 18.72 -0.07 9.33
N GLY A 48 17.90 0.30 8.34
CA GLY A 48 18.33 0.67 6.99
C GLY A 48 18.52 -0.50 6.04
N THR A 49 18.35 -1.74 6.48
CA THR A 49 18.37 -2.89 5.56
C THR A 49 17.10 -2.94 4.70
N PRO A 50 17.19 -3.41 3.44
CA PRO A 50 16.01 -3.60 2.62
C PRO A 50 15.25 -4.84 3.06
N TRP A 51 13.92 -4.75 3.05
CA TRP A 51 13.01 -5.87 3.20
C TRP A 51 12.19 -6.02 1.92
N ARG A 52 12.24 -7.20 1.30
CA ARG A 52 11.59 -7.45 0.00
C ARG A 52 10.56 -8.57 0.11
N LEU A 53 9.34 -8.34 -0.37
CA LEU A 53 8.25 -9.32 -0.22
C LEU A 53 8.57 -10.69 -0.83
N SER A 54 9.24 -10.73 -1.98
CA SER A 54 9.62 -11.98 -2.64
C SER A 54 10.48 -12.92 -1.80
N GLU A 55 11.26 -12.40 -0.85
CA GLU A 55 12.12 -13.18 0.07
C GLU A 55 11.32 -13.82 1.22
N HIS A 56 10.04 -13.47 1.36
CA HIS A 56 9.15 -13.90 2.44
C HIS A 56 7.88 -14.61 1.95
N ARG A 57 7.86 -15.11 0.70
CA ARG A 57 6.69 -15.80 0.12
C ARG A 57 6.36 -17.14 0.76
N ASP A 58 7.32 -17.73 1.46
CA ASP A 58 7.21 -19.02 2.15
C ASP A 58 6.42 -18.95 3.46
N ARG A 59 6.08 -17.74 3.91
CA ARG A 59 5.37 -17.50 5.17
C ARG A 59 4.22 -16.50 4.99
N PRO A 60 3.17 -16.55 5.83
CA PRO A 60 2.15 -15.52 5.84
C PRO A 60 2.73 -14.14 6.19
N VAL A 61 2.37 -13.13 5.43
CA VAL A 61 2.77 -11.72 5.64
C VAL A 61 1.51 -10.86 5.78
N LEU A 62 1.43 -10.05 6.83
CA LEU A 62 0.38 -9.05 7.04
C LEU A 62 0.97 -7.65 6.84
N LEU A 63 0.35 -6.85 5.97
CA LEU A 63 0.70 -5.44 5.80
C LEU A 63 -0.21 -4.58 6.68
N HIS A 64 0.42 -3.83 7.60
CA HIS A 64 -0.25 -2.86 8.43
C HIS A 64 0.23 -1.45 8.03
N PHE A 65 -0.66 -0.68 7.41
CA PHE A 65 -0.39 0.71 7.05
C PHE A 65 -0.78 1.61 8.21
N GLY A 66 0.18 2.34 8.77
CA GLY A 66 -0.03 3.29 9.86
C GLY A 66 0.58 4.65 9.54
N SER A 67 -0.13 5.71 9.92
CA SER A 67 0.38 7.07 9.91
C SER A 67 0.60 7.53 11.34
N TYR A 68 1.76 8.12 11.62
CA TYR A 68 2.09 8.70 12.92
C TYR A 68 2.29 10.20 12.73
N SER A 69 1.73 11.00 13.64
CA SER A 69 1.86 12.46 13.69
C SER A 69 2.79 12.89 14.82
#